data_AF-Q1J0I5-F1
#
_entry.id   AF-Q1J0I5-F1
#
_cell.length_a   1.000
_cell.length_b   1.000
_cell.length_c   1.000
_cell.angle_alpha   90.00
_cell.angle_beta   90.00
_cell.angle_gamma   90.00
#
_symmetry.space_group_name_H-M   'P 1'
#
loop_
_entity.id
_entity.type
_entity.pdbx_description
1 polymer ?
#
loop_
_entity_poly.entity_id
_entity_poly.type
_entity_poly.pdbx_seq_one_letter_code
_entity_poly.pdbx_strand_id
1 'polypeptide(L)'
;MGRGLQDHDIWQPTAPLLPRYTVLHCRAASNAAHPEARNMDVEISKSVLMDIAAGALEGIEGIEVSNAPLKVGEVLRQQGGPRRPRALKVTREGGQVTVDVGLNVEYGRNLVQLAQQAQRAVCENVELMTGLKVKAVNVTVLGVVLPKGAVA
;
A
#
# COMPACT_ATOMS: atom_id res chain seq x y z
N MET A 1 -42.47 14.61 45.18
CA MET A 1 -41.75 15.76 44.57
C MET A 1 -40.32 15.72 45.06
N GLY A 2 -39.33 15.71 44.16
CA GLY A 2 -37.90 15.67 44.52
C GLY A 2 -37.13 14.54 43.83
N ARG A 3 -36.81 14.71 42.54
CA ARG A 3 -35.86 13.87 41.81
C ARG A 3 -34.44 14.28 42.25
N GLY A 4 -33.78 13.44 43.04
CA GLY A 4 -32.35 13.54 43.32
C GLY A 4 -31.55 12.79 42.25
N LEU A 5 -31.38 13.41 41.09
CA LEU A 5 -30.34 13.05 40.12
C LEU A 5 -29.01 13.55 40.70
N GLN A 6 -27.97 12.70 40.72
CA GLN A 6 -26.57 12.98 40.33
C GLN A 6 -25.65 11.90 40.92
N ASP A 7 -25.75 10.70 40.33
CA ASP A 7 -24.69 9.70 40.41
C ASP A 7 -23.39 10.27 39.82
N HIS A 8 -22.33 10.17 40.61
CA HIS A 8 -20.94 10.40 40.22
C HIS A 8 -20.47 9.28 39.28
N ASP A 9 -20.89 9.29 38.02
CA ASP A 9 -20.41 8.30 37.03
C ASP A 9 -20.46 8.86 35.60
N ILE A 10 -19.56 9.79 35.27
CA ILE A 10 -19.25 10.10 33.87
C ILE A 10 -17.75 10.33 33.73
N TRP A 11 -16.98 9.25 33.77
CA TRP A 11 -15.75 9.17 32.99
C TRP A 11 -15.46 7.73 32.57
N GLN A 12 -16.32 7.20 31.70
CA GLN A 12 -15.90 6.14 30.79
C GLN A 12 -15.50 6.79 29.46
N PRO A 13 -14.20 6.88 29.12
CA PRO A 13 -13.80 7.12 27.74
C PRO A 13 -14.06 5.84 26.95
N THR A 14 -15.31 5.61 26.56
CA THR A 14 -15.64 4.69 25.47
C THR A 14 -15.19 5.33 24.17
N ALA A 15 -13.97 5.04 23.74
CA ALA A 15 -13.58 5.13 22.35
C ALA A 15 -12.51 4.07 22.07
N PRO A 16 -12.84 2.98 21.36
CA PRO A 16 -11.80 2.09 20.86
C PRO A 16 -10.90 2.91 19.92
N LEU A 17 -9.61 2.84 20.21
CA LEU A 17 -8.53 3.42 19.42
C LEU A 17 -8.72 3.02 17.95
N LEU A 18 -9.15 3.97 17.12
CA LEU A 18 -9.16 3.78 15.66
C LEU A 18 -7.72 3.44 15.24
N PRO A 19 -7.50 2.40 14.41
CA PRO A 19 -6.18 2.14 13.85
C PRO A 19 -5.76 3.36 13.00
N ARG A 20 -4.56 3.88 13.23
CA ARG A 20 -3.93 5.04 12.56
C ARG A 20 -3.63 4.83 11.07
N TYR A 21 -4.39 3.98 10.38
CA TYR A 21 -4.20 3.67 8.98
C TYR A 21 -5.54 3.85 8.27
N THR A 22 -5.61 4.88 7.42
CA THR A 22 -6.70 5.04 6.47
C THR A 22 -6.61 3.89 5.47
N VAL A 23 -7.30 2.79 5.75
CA VAL A 23 -7.55 1.73 4.78
C VAL A 23 -8.52 2.30 3.75
N LEU A 24 -7.98 2.93 2.71
CA LEU A 24 -8.74 3.26 1.52
C LEU A 24 -9.12 1.93 0.86
N HIS A 25 -10.36 1.50 1.08
CA HIS A 25 -10.96 0.47 0.25
C HIS A 25 -11.01 1.01 -1.18
N CYS A 26 -10.43 0.26 -2.12
CA CYS A 26 -10.44 0.58 -3.54
C CYS A 26 -11.91 0.58 -4.01
N ARG A 27 -12.59 1.73 -3.92
CA ARG A 27 -13.90 1.93 -4.53
C ARG A 27 -13.69 2.68 -5.83
N ALA A 28 -13.21 1.97 -6.84
CA ALA A 28 -13.24 2.41 -8.23
C ALA A 28 -14.57 1.99 -8.87
N ALA A 29 -15.00 2.79 -9.83
CA ALA A 29 -16.35 2.83 -10.39
C ALA A 29 -16.78 1.52 -11.05
N SER A 30 -18.03 1.15 -10.81
CA SER A 30 -18.74 0.12 -11.55
C SER A 30 -18.87 0.53 -13.02
N ASN A 31 -18.30 -0.26 -13.92
CA ASN A 31 -18.85 -0.39 -15.26
C ASN A 31 -18.80 -1.86 -15.72
N ALA A 32 -19.82 -2.25 -16.48
CA ALA A 32 -20.31 -3.61 -16.62
C ALA A 32 -19.54 -4.53 -17.59
N ALA A 33 -19.66 -5.84 -17.30
CA ALA A 33 -19.78 -7.00 -18.20
C ALA A 33 -18.61 -7.41 -19.13
N HIS A 34 -18.04 -8.58 -18.80
CA HIS A 34 -17.72 -9.62 -19.81
C HIS A 34 -17.97 -11.04 -19.23
N PRO A 35 -18.48 -11.99 -20.03
CA PRO A 35 -18.93 -13.30 -19.55
C PRO A 35 -17.80 -14.33 -19.42
N GLU A 36 -17.99 -15.24 -18.46
CA GLU A 36 -17.44 -16.60 -18.33
C GLU A 36 -16.15 -16.91 -19.11
N ALA A 37 -15.00 -16.60 -18.49
CA ALA A 37 -13.73 -17.21 -18.87
C ALA A 37 -13.50 -18.44 -17.99
N ARG A 38 -13.57 -19.60 -18.65
CA ARG A 38 -13.09 -20.93 -18.26
C ARG A 38 -12.00 -20.82 -17.19
N ASN A 39 -12.23 -21.47 -16.04
CA ASN A 39 -11.36 -21.51 -14.88
C ASN A 39 -10.04 -22.24 -15.21
N MET A 40 -9.19 -21.63 -16.05
CA MET A 40 -7.76 -21.86 -16.02
C MET A 40 -7.32 -21.26 -14.69
N ASP A 41 -6.96 -22.12 -13.74
CA ASP A 41 -6.29 -21.70 -12.52
C ASP A 41 -4.91 -21.18 -12.94
N VAL A 42 -4.85 -19.94 -13.43
CA VAL A 42 -3.62 -19.26 -13.78
C VAL A 42 -2.96 -18.93 -12.46
N GLU A 43 -2.06 -19.80 -12.04
CA GLU A 43 -1.29 -19.60 -10.83
C GLU A 43 -0.22 -18.52 -11.10
N ILE A 44 -0.61 -17.26 -10.93
CA ILE A 44 0.31 -16.14 -11.10
C ILE A 44 1.28 -16.11 -9.92
N SER A 45 2.56 -16.25 -10.23
CA SER A 45 3.64 -16.17 -9.25
C SER A 45 3.64 -14.84 -8.52
N LYS A 46 3.88 -14.89 -7.20
CA LYS A 46 4.01 -13.71 -6.34
C LYS A 46 5.09 -12.72 -6.84
N SER A 47 6.15 -13.21 -7.47
CA SER A 47 7.19 -12.37 -8.06
C SER A 47 6.65 -11.49 -9.20
N VAL A 48 5.78 -12.04 -10.06
CA VAL A 48 5.18 -11.28 -11.17
C VAL A 48 4.27 -10.18 -10.64
N LEU A 49 3.50 -10.46 -9.59
CA LEU A 49 2.67 -9.44 -8.93
C LEU A 49 3.52 -8.32 -8.31
N MET A 50 4.70 -8.66 -7.77
CA MET A 50 5.65 -7.66 -7.27
C MET A 50 6.19 -6.80 -8.41
N ASP A 51 6.55 -7.40 -9.55
CA ASP A 51 7.08 -6.66 -10.70
C ASP A 51 6.04 -5.73 -11.31
N ILE A 52 4.78 -6.16 -11.41
CA ILE A 52 3.66 -5.33 -11.86
C ILE A 52 3.45 -4.13 -10.92
N ALA A 53 3.39 -4.39 -9.60
CA ALA A 53 3.21 -3.32 -8.62
C ALA A 53 4.41 -2.35 -8.61
N ALA A 54 5.63 -2.86 -8.77
CA ALA A 54 6.83 -2.04 -8.90
C ALA A 54 6.78 -1.13 -10.14
N GLY A 55 6.44 -1.70 -11.31
CA GLY A 55 6.32 -0.94 -12.56
C GLY A 55 5.22 0.13 -12.49
N ALA A 56 4.11 -0.16 -11.80
CA ALA A 56 3.05 0.82 -11.57
C ALA A 56 3.52 2.03 -10.75
N LEU A 57 4.38 1.80 -9.75
CA LEU A 57 4.89 2.84 -8.86
C LEU A 57 6.00 3.67 -9.53
N GLU A 58 6.83 3.05 -10.36
CA GLU A 58 7.88 3.74 -11.13
C GLU A 58 7.30 4.76 -12.13
N GLY A 59 6.03 4.63 -12.51
CA GLY A 59 5.33 5.60 -13.38
C GLY A 59 4.84 6.87 -12.67
N ILE A 60 4.98 6.98 -11.35
CA ILE A 60 4.48 8.13 -10.59
C ILE A 60 5.63 9.04 -10.20
N GLU A 61 5.59 10.29 -10.67
CA GLU A 61 6.58 11.30 -10.33
C GLU A 61 6.57 11.64 -8.83
N GLY A 62 7.77 11.77 -8.25
CA GLY A 62 7.94 12.16 -6.85
C GLY A 62 7.78 11.02 -5.84
N ILE A 63 7.74 9.77 -6.32
CA ILE A 63 7.70 8.56 -5.50
C ILE A 63 8.89 7.67 -5.88
N GLU A 64 9.61 7.19 -4.88
CA GLU A 64 10.60 6.12 -5.06
C GLU A 64 10.23 4.93 -4.16
N VAL A 65 10.34 3.71 -4.68
CA VAL A 65 10.13 2.50 -3.85
C VAL A 65 11.30 2.39 -2.87
N SER A 66 10.99 2.41 -1.58
CA SER A 66 12.00 2.32 -0.54
C SER A 66 12.66 0.94 -0.54
N ASN A 67 13.89 0.88 0.01
CA ASN A 67 14.49 -0.41 0.33
C ASN A 67 13.81 -1.01 1.57
N ALA A 68 13.67 -2.33 1.60
CA ALA A 68 13.16 -3.04 2.76
C ALA A 68 14.08 -2.79 3.98
N PRO A 69 13.52 -2.64 5.20
CA PRO A 69 14.32 -2.57 6.41
C PRO A 69 15.06 -3.89 6.61
N LEU A 70 16.35 -3.90 6.24
CA LEU A 70 17.22 -5.04 6.45
C LEU A 70 17.73 -5.05 7.89
N LYS A 71 17.77 -6.22 8.51
CA LYS A 71 18.48 -6.41 9.78
C LYS A 71 19.97 -6.13 9.55
N VAL A 72 20.63 -5.51 10.52
CA VAL A 72 22.07 -5.11 10.45
C VAL A 72 23.01 -6.30 10.12
N GLY A 73 22.59 -7.55 10.38
CA GLY A 73 23.34 -8.75 9.97
C GLY A 73 23.17 -9.18 8.50
N GLU A 74 22.11 -8.71 7.81
CA GLU A 74 21.80 -9.05 6.42
C GLU A 74 22.35 -8.02 5.41
N VAL A 75 22.52 -6.76 5.84
CA VAL A 75 23.13 -5.71 5.01
C VAL A 75 24.56 -6.06 4.57
N LEU A 76 25.36 -6.66 5.46
CA LEU A 76 26.73 -7.09 5.15
C LEU A 76 26.77 -8.28 4.17
N ARG A 77 25.73 -9.12 4.16
CA ARG A 77 25.62 -10.28 3.25
C ARG A 77 25.10 -9.92 1.86
N GLN A 78 24.34 -8.82 1.76
CA GLN A 78 23.71 -8.38 0.50
C GLN A 78 24.47 -7.25 -0.21
N GLN A 79 25.58 -6.76 0.36
CA GLN A 79 26.45 -5.74 -0.27
C GLN A 79 27.10 -6.19 -1.59
N GLY A 80 27.06 -7.48 -1.95
CA GLY A 80 27.65 -8.03 -3.18
C GLY A 80 26.65 -8.43 -4.27
N GLY A 81 25.33 -8.30 -4.06
CA GLY A 81 24.30 -8.76 -5.00
C GLY A 81 23.59 -7.62 -5.73
N PRO A 82 23.23 -7.76 -7.03
CA PRO A 82 22.61 -6.69 -7.83
C PRO A 82 21.16 -6.34 -7.44
N ARG A 83 20.55 -7.05 -6.48
CA ARG A 83 19.16 -6.85 -6.08
C ARG A 83 19.08 -6.44 -4.61
N ARG A 84 19.00 -5.14 -4.37
CA ARG A 84 18.58 -4.61 -3.06
C ARG A 84 17.12 -5.02 -2.81
N PRO A 85 16.77 -5.48 -1.62
CA PRO A 85 15.40 -5.88 -1.31
C PRO A 85 14.52 -4.62 -1.31
N ARG A 86 13.50 -4.61 -2.17
CA ARG A 86 12.50 -3.54 -2.22
C ARG A 86 11.52 -3.71 -1.04
N ALA A 87 11.04 -2.61 -0.47
CA ALA A 87 10.01 -2.59 0.56
C ALA A 87 8.62 -2.90 -0.04
N LEU A 88 8.51 -3.99 -0.80
CA LEU A 88 7.29 -4.39 -1.48
C LEU A 88 6.96 -5.82 -1.09
N LYS A 89 5.78 -6.02 -0.52
CA LYS A 89 5.29 -7.33 -0.13
C LYS A 89 3.90 -7.54 -0.69
N VAL A 90 3.72 -8.66 -1.39
CA VAL A 90 2.41 -9.08 -1.89
C VAL A 90 1.97 -10.32 -1.11
N THR A 91 0.72 -10.32 -0.68
CA THR A 91 0.10 -11.47 0.00
C THR A 91 -1.13 -11.86 -0.80
N ARG A 92 -1.19 -13.12 -1.22
CA ARG A 92 -2.34 -13.69 -1.91
C ARG A 92 -3.04 -14.64 -0.94
N GLU A 93 -4.34 -14.48 -0.81
CA GLU A 93 -5.20 -15.36 -0.04
C GLU A 93 -6.39 -15.75 -0.92
N GLY A 94 -6.32 -16.95 -1.50
CA GLY A 94 -7.27 -17.43 -2.51
C GLY A 94 -7.31 -16.53 -3.76
N GLY A 95 -8.48 -15.95 -4.03
CA GLY A 95 -8.73 -15.02 -5.15
C GLY A 95 -8.52 -13.53 -4.81
N GLN A 96 -8.06 -13.21 -3.60
CA GLN A 96 -7.84 -11.84 -3.16
C GLN A 96 -6.35 -11.54 -3.00
N VAL A 97 -5.93 -10.36 -3.45
CA VAL A 97 -4.56 -9.87 -3.34
C VAL A 97 -4.50 -8.66 -2.41
N THR A 98 -3.54 -8.68 -1.50
CA THR A 98 -3.20 -7.53 -0.64
C THR A 98 -1.76 -7.13 -0.94
N VAL A 99 -1.52 -5.84 -1.15
CA VAL A 99 -0.20 -5.28 -1.48
C VAL A 99 0.22 -4.32 -0.40
N ASP A 100 1.41 -4.53 0.15
CA ASP A 100 2.07 -3.64 1.10
C ASP A 100 3.27 -2.99 0.41
N VAL A 101 3.29 -1.66 0.37
CA VAL A 101 4.31 -0.87 -0.31
C VAL A 101 4.93 0.14 0.66
N GLY A 102 6.26 0.13 0.76
CA GLY A 102 7.06 1.17 1.39
C GLY A 102 7.59 2.16 0.36
N LEU A 103 7.26 3.43 0.51
CA LEU A 103 7.61 4.50 -0.43
C LEU A 103 8.42 5.61 0.26
N ASN A 104 9.34 6.18 -0.49
CA ASN A 104 9.99 7.45 -0.21
C ASN A 104 9.34 8.50 -1.09
N VAL A 105 9.06 9.67 -0.52
CA VAL A 105 8.36 10.75 -1.23
C VAL A 105 9.27 11.96 -1.36
N GLU A 106 9.24 12.62 -2.52
CA GLU A 106 9.98 13.85 -2.72
C GLU A 106 9.42 15.01 -1.89
N TYR A 107 10.32 15.80 -1.31
CA TYR A 107 9.96 17.00 -0.57
C TYR A 107 9.22 18.01 -1.46
N GLY A 108 8.18 18.65 -0.91
CA GLY A 108 7.39 19.66 -1.62
C GLY A 108 6.18 19.13 -2.40
N ARG A 109 5.88 17.83 -2.32
CA ARG A 109 4.68 17.23 -2.93
C ARG A 109 3.60 16.91 -1.89
N ASN A 110 2.34 16.84 -2.34
CA ASN A 110 1.23 16.48 -1.46
C ASN A 110 1.21 14.95 -1.22
N LEU A 111 1.54 14.56 0.02
CA LEU A 111 1.65 13.17 0.44
C LEU A 111 0.35 12.37 0.23
N VAL A 112 -0.79 12.98 0.55
CA VAL A 112 -2.09 12.30 0.48
C VAL A 112 -2.47 12.05 -0.98
N GLN A 113 -2.24 13.03 -1.87
CA GLN A 113 -2.51 12.86 -3.29
C GLN A 113 -1.61 11.80 -3.92
N LEU A 114 -0.30 11.83 -3.62
CA LEU A 114 0.64 10.82 -4.11
C LEU A 114 0.30 9.41 -3.62
N ALA A 115 -0.05 9.26 -2.34
CA ALA A 115 -0.46 7.96 -1.80
C ALA A 115 -1.74 7.44 -2.48
N GLN A 116 -2.73 8.30 -2.71
CA GLN A 116 -3.95 7.93 -3.44
C GLN A 116 -3.65 7.55 -4.89
N GLN A 117 -2.76 8.28 -5.56
CA GLN A 117 -2.33 7.98 -6.92
C GLN A 117 -1.61 6.63 -6.99
N ALA A 118 -0.70 6.35 -6.06
CA ALA A 118 -0.01 5.07 -5.94
C ALA A 118 -0.98 3.91 -5.71
N GLN A 119 -1.95 4.08 -4.80
CA GLN A 119 -2.97 3.07 -4.54
C GLN A 119 -3.81 2.76 -5.78
N ARG A 120 -4.25 3.80 -6.50
CA ARG A 120 -5.04 3.65 -7.73
C ARG A 120 -4.24 2.95 -8.82
N ALA A 121 -3.02 3.41 -9.10
CA ALA A 121 -2.17 2.83 -10.13
C ALA A 121 -1.87 1.34 -9.88
N VAL A 122 -1.59 0.96 -8.63
CA VAL A 122 -1.36 -0.45 -8.26
C VAL A 122 -2.66 -1.26 -8.35
N CYS A 123 -3.79 -0.73 -7.87
CA CYS A 123 -5.09 -1.41 -7.95
C CYS A 123 -5.46 -1.68 -9.42
N GLU A 124 -5.42 -0.64 -10.26
CA GLU A 124 -5.76 -0.72 -11.69
C GLU A 124 -4.82 -1.67 -12.45
N ASN A 125 -3.50 -1.54 -12.31
CA ASN A 125 -2.57 -2.37 -13.07
C ASN A 125 -2.63 -3.85 -12.67
N VAL A 126 -2.80 -4.16 -11.39
CA VAL A 126 -2.93 -5.55 -10.94
C VAL A 126 -4.24 -6.14 -11.44
N GLU A 127 -5.37 -5.43 -11.33
CA GLU A 127 -6.66 -5.93 -11.82
C GLU A 127 -6.68 -6.09 -13.35
N LEU A 128 -6.12 -5.13 -14.08
CA LEU A 128 -6.07 -5.16 -15.55
C LEU A 128 -5.15 -6.25 -16.10
N MET A 129 -3.97 -6.46 -15.51
CA MET A 129 -3.00 -7.43 -16.03
C MET A 129 -3.30 -8.87 -15.60
N THR A 130 -3.91 -9.05 -14.42
CA THR A 130 -4.08 -10.38 -13.82
C THR A 130 -5.52 -10.84 -13.69
N GLY A 131 -6.49 -9.93 -13.76
CA GLY A 131 -7.91 -10.24 -13.52
C GLY A 131 -8.23 -10.63 -12.07
N LEU A 132 -7.27 -10.51 -11.14
CA LEU A 132 -7.47 -10.80 -9.72
C LEU A 132 -8.05 -9.59 -9.01
N LYS A 133 -8.91 -9.80 -8.00
CA LYS A 133 -9.44 -8.69 -7.18
C LYS A 133 -8.44 -8.25 -6.12
N VAL A 134 -8.20 -6.94 -6.04
CA VAL A 134 -7.36 -6.34 -5.01
C VAL A 134 -8.21 -5.98 -3.79
N LYS A 135 -7.90 -6.58 -2.64
CA LYS A 135 -8.61 -6.33 -1.38
C LYS A 135 -8.21 -4.99 -0.77
N ALA A 136 -6.89 -4.76 -0.70
CA ALA A 136 -6.32 -3.56 -0.10
C ALA A 136 -4.91 -3.29 -0.62
N VAL A 137 -4.57 -2.00 -0.72
CA VAL A 137 -3.21 -1.52 -1.00
C VAL A 137 -2.77 -0.62 0.14
N ASN A 138 -1.82 -1.13 0.93
CA ASN A 138 -1.27 -0.43 2.08
C ASN A 138 -0.01 0.32 1.65
N VAL A 139 -0.06 1.64 1.73
CA VAL A 139 1.08 2.52 1.42
C VAL A 139 1.66 3.05 2.72
N THR A 140 2.93 2.75 2.97
CA THR A 140 3.71 3.23 4.11
C THR A 140 4.80 4.17 3.61
N VAL A 141 4.84 5.38 4.15
CA VAL A 141 5.90 6.34 3.81
C VAL A 141 7.04 6.15 4.79
N LEU A 142 8.20 5.73 4.30
CA LEU A 142 9.38 5.45 5.13
C LEU A 142 10.33 6.64 5.25
N GLY A 143 10.35 7.53 4.26
CA GLY A 143 11.24 8.67 4.24
C GLY A 143 10.83 9.75 3.24
N VAL A 144 11.47 10.91 3.37
CA VAL A 144 11.35 12.02 2.44
C VAL A 144 12.70 12.26 1.79
N VAL A 145 12.73 12.39 0.46
CA VAL A 145 13.95 12.60 -0.32
C VAL A 145 13.96 14.04 -0.84
N LEU A 146 15.12 14.69 -0.78
CA LEU A 146 15.27 16.01 -1.39
C LEU A 146 15.40 15.84 -2.91
N PRO A 147 14.73 16.68 -3.71
CA PRO A 147 14.92 16.66 -5.15
C PRO A 147 16.39 16.94 -5.47
N LYS A 148 16.97 16.15 -6.39
CA LYS A 148 18.42 16.16 -6.72
C LYS A 148 18.93 17.45 -7.41
N GLY A 149 18.18 18.55 -7.35
CA GLY A 149 18.56 19.87 -7.88
C GLY A 149 18.67 20.98 -6.82
N ALA A 150 18.46 20.66 -5.54
CA ALA A 150 18.53 21.63 -4.45
C ALA A 150 19.80 21.44 -3.62
N VAL A 151 20.97 21.65 -4.24
CA VAL A 151 22.22 21.83 -3.50
C VAL A 151 22.88 23.07 -4.07
N ALA A 152 22.91 24.12 -3.25
CA ALA A 152 23.68 25.34 -3.49
C ALA A 152 25.16 25.11 -3.17
#